data_AF-K5UGK0-F1
#
_entry.id   AF-K5UGK0-F1
#
_cell.length_a   1.000
_cell.length_b   1.000
_cell.length_c   1.000
_cell.angle_alpha   90.00
_cell.angle_beta   90.00
_cell.angle_gamma   90.00
#
_symmetry.space_group_name_H-M   'P 1'
#
loop_
_entity.id
_entity.type
_entity.pdbx_description
1 polymer ?
#
loop_
_entity_poly.entity_id
_entity_poly.type
_entity_poly.pdbx_seq_one_letter_code
_entity_poly.pdbx_strand_id
1 'polypeptide(L)'
;MDLNVDALDEWLQSPPLLTVNDLLAFWDVQVNGPNCLLASIALDSLSVPAASTDIERAFSQGGLTVLKHCHSLNNESTRAATVISSWAAVMWLIPE
;
A
#
# COMPACT_ATOMS: atom_id res chain seq x y z
N MET A 1 -20.61 -34.15 -12.27
CA MET A 1 -19.16 -33.88 -12.27
C MET A 1 -19.03 -32.38 -12.17
N ASP A 2 -18.97 -31.85 -10.95
CA ASP A 2 -18.71 -30.43 -10.72
C ASP A 2 -17.51 -30.35 -9.79
N LEU A 3 -16.32 -30.44 -10.37
CA LEU A 3 -15.11 -30.04 -9.69
C LEU A 3 -14.84 -28.60 -10.14
N ASN A 4 -15.62 -27.68 -9.58
CA ASN A 4 -15.16 -26.29 -9.48
C ASN A 4 -14.01 -26.31 -8.47
N VAL A 5 -12.81 -26.62 -8.95
CA VAL A 5 -11.60 -26.60 -8.12
C VAL A 5 -11.45 -25.16 -7.62
N ASP A 6 -11.38 -25.00 -6.31
CA ASP A 6 -11.21 -23.68 -5.70
C ASP A 6 -9.86 -23.09 -6.13
N ALA A 7 -9.87 -21.83 -6.57
CA ALA A 7 -8.67 -21.14 -7.06
C ALA A 7 -7.58 -21.06 -5.98
N LEU A 8 -7.98 -21.01 -4.71
CA LEU A 8 -7.05 -21.06 -3.57
C LEU A 8 -6.38 -22.43 -3.45
N ASP A 9 -7.16 -23.52 -3.55
CA ASP A 9 -6.63 -24.88 -3.49
C ASP A 9 -5.67 -25.16 -4.66
N GLU A 10 -6.01 -24.71 -5.87
CA GLU A 10 -5.13 -24.81 -7.04
C GLU A 10 -3.81 -24.06 -6.82
N TRP A 11 -3.87 -22.84 -6.27
CA TRP A 11 -2.69 -22.04 -5.97
C TRP A 11 -1.80 -22.70 -4.90
N LEU A 12 -2.38 -23.24 -3.84
CA LEU A 12 -1.64 -23.92 -2.77
C LEU A 12 -0.95 -25.20 -3.26
N GLN A 13 -1.51 -25.85 -4.28
CA GLN A 13 -0.92 -27.04 -4.92
C GLN A 13 0.11 -26.69 -5.99
N SER A 14 0.16 -25.42 -6.44
CA SER A 14 1.09 -24.98 -7.47
C SER A 14 2.54 -25.02 -6.97
N PRO A 15 3.51 -25.33 -7.85
CA PRO A 15 4.92 -25.27 -7.49
C PRO A 15 5.33 -23.85 -7.05
N PRO A 16 6.20 -23.70 -6.04
CA PRO A 16 6.63 -22.38 -5.59
C PRO A 16 7.34 -21.62 -6.72
N LEU A 17 6.88 -20.41 -6.97
CA LEU A 17 7.47 -19.51 -7.97
C LEU A 17 8.75 -18.89 -7.40
N LEU A 18 9.92 -19.35 -7.85
CA LEU A 18 11.23 -18.93 -7.33
C LEU A 18 11.76 -17.61 -7.95
N THR A 19 11.03 -17.00 -8.88
CA THR A 19 11.55 -15.91 -9.74
C THR A 19 10.71 -14.63 -9.65
N VAL A 20 9.68 -14.58 -8.81
CA VAL A 20 8.84 -13.37 -8.69
C VAL A 20 9.54 -12.38 -7.75
N ASN A 21 10.14 -11.34 -8.34
CA ASN A 21 10.80 -10.27 -7.59
C ASN A 21 9.81 -9.23 -7.04
N ASP A 22 8.67 -9.07 -7.69
CA ASP A 22 7.62 -8.14 -7.28
C ASP A 22 6.28 -8.88 -7.20
N LEU A 23 5.88 -9.21 -5.97
CA LEU A 23 4.64 -9.93 -5.69
C LEU A 23 3.40 -9.05 -5.94
N LEU A 24 3.50 -7.73 -5.72
CA LEU A 24 2.38 -6.82 -5.96
C LEU A 24 2.11 -6.73 -7.47
N ALA A 25 3.14 -6.55 -8.29
CA ALA A 25 2.99 -6.54 -9.74
C ALA A 25 2.48 -7.89 -10.29
N PHE A 26 2.91 -9.01 -9.70
CA PHE A 26 2.44 -10.34 -10.09
C PHE A 26 0.93 -10.51 -9.89
N TRP A 27 0.39 -10.04 -8.77
CA TRP A 27 -1.04 -10.14 -8.47
C TRP A 27 -1.87 -9.06 -9.16
N ASP A 28 -1.31 -7.88 -9.41
CA ASP A 28 -1.99 -6.78 -10.14
C ASP A 28 -2.42 -7.20 -11.55
N VAL A 29 -1.57 -7.94 -12.25
CA VAL A 29 -1.89 -8.50 -13.58
C VAL A 29 -3.06 -9.50 -13.52
N GLN A 30 -3.28 -10.17 -12.38
CA GLN A 30 -4.29 -11.22 -12.22
C GLN A 30 -5.63 -10.72 -11.70
N VAL A 31 -5.74 -9.46 -11.25
CA VAL A 31 -6.98 -8.86 -10.75
C VAL A 31 -8.11 -8.89 -11.78
N ASN A 32 -7.78 -8.73 -13.06
CA ASN A 32 -8.77 -8.79 -14.15
C ASN A 32 -8.94 -10.20 -14.74
N GLY A 33 -8.31 -11.20 -14.13
CA GLY A 33 -8.28 -12.59 -14.60
C GLY A 33 -9.33 -13.48 -13.93
N PRO A 34 -9.26 -14.80 -14.20
CA PRO A 34 -10.15 -15.79 -13.57
C PRO A 34 -9.96 -15.89 -12.06
N ASN A 35 -8.78 -15.53 -11.56
CA ASN A 35 -8.43 -15.56 -10.13
C ASN A 35 -8.64 -14.20 -9.45
N CYS A 36 -9.56 -13.36 -9.96
CA CYS A 36 -9.75 -11.99 -9.50
C CYS A 36 -9.94 -11.86 -7.98
N LEU A 37 -10.70 -12.77 -7.37
CA LEU A 37 -10.94 -12.77 -5.92
C LEU A 37 -9.67 -13.07 -5.12
N LEU A 38 -8.93 -14.10 -5.52
CA LEU A 38 -7.68 -14.49 -4.87
C LEU A 38 -6.62 -13.39 -5.03
N ALA A 39 -6.50 -12.83 -6.24
CA ALA A 39 -5.60 -11.72 -6.52
C ALA A 39 -5.93 -10.48 -5.69
N SER A 40 -7.22 -10.15 -5.53
CA SER A 40 -7.66 -9.02 -4.70
C SER A 40 -7.28 -9.22 -3.23
N ILE A 41 -7.52 -10.41 -2.66
CA ILE A 41 -7.15 -10.73 -1.27
C ILE A 41 -5.64 -10.70 -1.07
N ALA A 42 -4.88 -11.22 -2.04
CA ALA A 42 -3.42 -11.20 -2.00
C ALA A 42 -2.88 -9.77 -2.03
N LEU A 43 -3.41 -8.90 -2.88
CA LEU A 43 -3.04 -7.48 -2.93
C LEU A 43 -3.41 -6.74 -1.64
N ASP A 44 -4.62 -6.95 -1.11
CA ASP A 44 -5.04 -6.36 0.16
C ASP A 44 -4.09 -6.78 1.28
N SER A 45 -3.70 -8.05 1.33
CA SER A 45 -2.78 -8.56 2.37
C SER A 45 -1.34 -8.05 2.20
N LEU A 46 -0.82 -8.03 0.97
CA LEU A 46 0.56 -7.63 0.67
C LEU A 46 0.78 -6.11 0.70
N SER A 47 -0.28 -5.32 0.50
CA SER A 47 -0.21 -3.86 0.56
C SER A 47 -0.16 -3.31 1.98
N VAL A 48 -0.49 -4.13 3.00
CA VAL A 48 -0.38 -3.75 4.40
C VAL A 48 1.10 -3.67 4.79
N PRO A 49 1.59 -2.50 5.25
CA PRO A 49 2.97 -2.38 5.71
C PRO A 49 3.23 -3.30 6.91
N ALA A 50 4.37 -3.99 6.90
CA ALA A 50 4.75 -4.89 7.99
C ALA A 50 5.07 -4.14 9.30
N ALA A 51 5.34 -2.84 9.25
CA ALA A 51 5.70 -2.01 10.40
C ALA A 51 5.11 -0.59 10.30
N SER A 52 4.94 0.07 11.45
CA SER A 52 4.51 1.48 11.55
C SER A 52 5.59 2.49 11.19
N THR A 53 6.80 2.03 10.84
CA THR A 53 7.98 2.88 10.64
C THR A 53 7.80 3.93 9.54
N ASP A 54 7.04 3.62 8.49
CA ASP A 54 6.79 4.58 7.41
C ASP A 54 5.93 5.75 7.87
N ILE A 55 4.92 5.46 8.69
CA ILE A 55 4.05 6.46 9.32
C ILE A 55 4.83 7.26 10.38
N GLU A 56 5.65 6.60 11.19
CA GLU A 56 6.51 7.26 12.18
C GLU A 56 7.51 8.21 11.51
N ARG A 57 8.08 7.82 10.36
CA ARG A 57 8.95 8.69 9.57
C ARG A 57 8.21 9.94 9.10
N ALA A 58 6.97 9.79 8.62
CA ALA A 58 6.13 10.93 8.23
C ALA A 58 5.85 11.87 9.42
N PHE A 59 5.55 11.33 10.61
CA PHE A 59 5.37 12.13 11.82
C PHE A 59 6.64 12.83 12.28
N SER A 60 7.80 12.16 12.21
CA SER A 60 9.09 12.75 12.55
C SER A 60 9.43 13.95 11.65
N GLN A 61 9.21 13.82 10.33
CA GLN A 61 9.36 14.92 9.38
C GLN A 61 8.36 16.05 9.64
N GLY A 62 7.11 15.71 9.96
CA GLY A 62 6.06 16.67 10.34
C GLY A 62 6.30 17.34 11.69
N GLY A 63 7.21 16.83 12.53
CA GLY A 63 7.52 17.38 13.86
C GLY A 63 8.03 18.82 13.82
N LEU A 64 8.69 19.24 12.74
CA LEU A 64 9.09 20.64 12.55
C LEU A 64 7.88 21.56 12.40
N THR A 65 6.86 21.08 11.68
CA THR A 65 5.58 21.76 11.52
C THR A 65 4.82 21.77 12.84
N VAL A 66 4.71 20.64 13.55
CA VAL A 66 3.88 20.55 14.78
C VAL A 66 4.51 21.22 16.00
N LEU A 67 5.81 21.06 16.24
CA LEU A 67 6.45 21.47 17.50
C LEU A 67 7.29 22.75 17.40
N LYS A 68 7.95 23.03 16.27
CA LYS A 68 9.06 24.00 16.23
C LYS A 68 8.74 25.33 15.55
N HIS A 69 7.85 25.33 14.55
CA HIS A 69 7.47 26.54 13.79
C HIS A 69 5.98 26.92 13.89
N CYS A 70 5.20 26.22 14.71
CA CYS A 70 3.79 26.52 14.92
C CYS A 70 3.56 27.60 15.99
N HIS A 71 3.39 28.85 15.57
CA HIS A 71 2.59 29.82 16.34
C HIS A 71 1.09 29.55 16.11
N SER A 72 0.56 28.44 16.65
CA SER A 72 -0.89 28.13 16.67
C SER A 72 -1.52 27.65 15.34
N LEU A 73 -0.97 26.63 14.68
CA LEU A 73 -1.77 25.88 13.70
C LEU A 73 -2.80 25.00 14.41
N ASN A 74 -4.02 24.97 13.88
CA ASN A 74 -5.08 24.09 14.37
C ASN A 74 -4.88 22.65 13.87
N ASN A 75 -5.61 21.69 14.47
CA ASN A 75 -5.50 20.27 14.12
C ASN A 75 -5.76 19.98 12.63
N GLU A 76 -6.65 20.75 12.00
CA GLU A 76 -7.00 20.57 10.59
C GLU A 76 -5.83 20.94 9.66
N SER A 77 -5.26 22.13 9.84
CA SER A 77 -4.11 22.61 9.06
C SER A 77 -2.88 21.72 9.25
N THR A 78 -2.65 21.22 10.47
CA THR A 78 -1.59 20.24 10.75
C THR A 78 -1.79 18.94 9.96
N ARG A 79 -3.00 18.37 9.96
CA ARG A 79 -3.30 17.15 9.20
C ARG A 79 -3.15 17.37 7.69
N ALA A 80 -3.67 18.47 7.17
CA ALA A 80 -3.56 18.82 5.77
C ALA A 80 -2.10 18.96 5.32
N ALA A 81 -1.28 19.65 6.12
CA ALA A 81 0.15 19.79 5.86
C ALA A 81 0.87 18.43 5.82
N THR A 82 0.61 17.54 6.78
CA THR A 82 1.20 16.18 6.78
C THR A 82 0.83 15.39 5.53
N VAL A 83 -0.44 15.40 5.11
CA VAL A 83 -0.90 14.70 3.91
C VAL A 83 -0.25 15.27 2.65
N ILE A 84 -0.26 16.60 2.49
CA ILE A 84 0.35 17.27 1.32
C ILE A 84 1.86 17.00 1.28
N SER A 85 2.56 17.03 2.41
CA SER A 85 3.99 16.70 2.46
C SER A 85 4.27 15.25 2.05
N SER A 86 3.41 14.30 2.44
CA SER A 86 3.53 12.91 1.99
C SER A 86 3.27 12.77 0.48
N TRP A 87 2.32 13.53 -0.07
CA TRP A 87 2.03 13.53 -1.50
C TRP A 87 3.13 14.20 -2.33
N ALA A 88 3.72 15.28 -1.83
CA ALA A 88 4.82 15.98 -2.48
C ALA A 88 6.08 15.13 -2.65
N ALA A 89 6.23 14.07 -1.84
CA ALA A 89 7.30 13.08 -2.02
C ALA A 89 7.09 12.19 -3.26
N VAL A 90 5.90 12.18 -3.86
CA VAL A 90 5.56 11.45 -5.08
C VAL A 90 5.63 12.40 -6.26
N MET A 91 6.68 12.28 -7.06
CA MET A 91 7.10 13.26 -8.09
C MET A 91 6.02 13.61 -9.14
N TRP A 92 5.02 12.76 -9.35
CA TRP A 92 3.97 12.93 -10.36
C TRP A 92 2.58 13.22 -9.77
N LEU A 93 2.45 13.31 -8.45
CA LEU A 93 1.14 13.38 -7.79
C LEU A 93 0.61 14.81 -7.65
N ILE A 94 1.49 15.82 -7.51
CA ILE A 94 1.13 17.23 -7.39
C ILE A 94 1.48 17.94 -8.70
N PRO A 95 0.49 18.49 -9.44
CA PRO A 95 0.77 19.27 -10.65
C PRO A 95 1.48 20.59 -10.31
N GLU A 96 2.32 21.09 -11.22
CA GLU A 96 3.01 22.39 -11.12
C GLU A 96 2.05 23.59 -11.14
#